data_AF-A0A165MSZ8-F1
#
_entry.id   AF-A0A165MSZ8-F1
#
_cell.length_a   1.000
_cell.length_b   1.000
_cell.length_c   1.000
_cell.angle_alpha   90.00
_cell.angle_beta   90.00
_cell.angle_gamma   90.00
#
_symmetry.space_group_name_H-M   'P 1'
#
loop_
_entity.id
_entity.type
_entity.pdbx_description
1 polymer ?
#
loop_
_entity_poly.entity_id
_entity_poly.type
_entity_poly.pdbx_seq_one_letter_code
_entity_poly.pdbx_strand_id
1 'polypeptide(L)'
;MSDEGYAHQALSALDRIDVEALDQDVRDAHDDAVIAVNELAETLGESETDDAVAVDAPEEWAENANEWDEKINEAYEAAEIARSKGTLAVKTIDDREYYYLQWREGEHVKSQYVAPVGPS
;
A
#
# COMPACT_ATOMS: atom_id res chain seq x y z
N MET A 1 -0.40 3.76 10.70
CA MET A 1 -1.40 2.67 10.89
C MET A 1 -2.54 2.98 9.95
N SER A 2 -2.60 2.24 8.85
CA SER A 2 -3.69 2.30 7.87
C SER A 2 -4.98 1.73 8.46
N ASP A 3 -6.11 2.03 7.83
CA ASP A 3 -7.41 1.50 8.23
C ASP A 3 -7.45 -0.03 8.11
N GLU A 4 -6.81 -0.59 7.08
CA GLU A 4 -6.53 -2.03 6.95
C GLU A 4 -5.71 -2.57 8.14
N GLY A 5 -4.68 -1.83 8.57
CA GLY A 5 -3.85 -2.20 9.72
C GLY A 5 -4.62 -2.32 11.03
N TYR A 6 -5.66 -1.49 11.23
CA TYR A 6 -6.56 -1.62 12.38
C TYR A 6 -7.45 -2.87 12.29
N ALA A 7 -7.92 -3.22 11.10
CA ALA A 7 -8.70 -4.45 10.88
C ALA A 7 -7.85 -5.71 11.14
N HIS A 8 -6.61 -5.74 10.66
CA HIS A 8 -5.65 -6.82 10.97
C HIS A 8 -5.31 -6.94 12.46
N GLN A 9 -5.20 -5.80 13.16
CA GLN A 9 -5.02 -5.79 14.61
C GLN A 9 -6.25 -6.38 15.33
N ALA A 10 -7.46 -6.09 14.85
CA ALA A 10 -8.69 -6.65 15.40
C ALA A 10 -8.76 -8.17 15.21
N LEU A 11 -8.39 -8.69 14.03
CA LEU A 11 -8.27 -10.15 13.80
C LEU A 11 -7.28 -10.80 14.78
N SER A 12 -6.12 -10.18 14.98
CA SER A 12 -5.12 -10.66 15.93
C SER A 12 -5.62 -10.64 17.38
N ALA A 13 -6.56 -9.76 17.72
CA ALA A 13 -7.18 -9.73 19.03
C ALA A 13 -8.27 -10.82 19.17
N LEU A 14 -9.05 -11.06 18.12
CA LEU A 14 -10.06 -12.12 18.06
C LEU A 14 -9.44 -13.52 18.19
N ASP A 15 -8.32 -13.79 17.51
CA ASP A 15 -7.59 -15.07 17.58
C ASP A 15 -7.11 -15.41 19.00
N ARG A 16 -6.85 -14.41 19.84
CA ARG A 16 -6.40 -14.60 21.23
C ARG A 16 -7.54 -14.98 22.19
N ILE A 17 -8.79 -14.92 21.75
CA ILE A 17 -9.93 -15.27 22.59
C ILE A 17 -10.03 -16.80 22.63
N ASP A 18 -9.93 -17.37 23.83
CA ASP A 18 -10.15 -18.81 24.05
C ASP A 18 -11.65 -19.13 23.95
N VAL A 19 -12.12 -19.40 22.74
CA VAL A 19 -13.53 -19.72 22.47
C VAL A 19 -13.89 -21.18 22.72
N GLU A 20 -12.89 -22.05 22.84
CA GLU A 20 -13.09 -23.48 23.11
C GLU A 20 -13.77 -23.74 24.46
N ALA A 21 -13.60 -22.85 25.44
CA ALA A 21 -14.24 -22.94 26.75
C ALA A 21 -15.65 -22.31 26.81
N LEU A 22 -16.11 -21.64 25.75
CA LEU A 22 -17.35 -20.84 25.75
C LEU A 22 -18.57 -21.64 25.26
N ASP A 23 -19.77 -21.08 25.38
CA ASP A 23 -20.99 -21.69 24.84
C ASP A 23 -21.02 -21.63 23.31
N GLN A 24 -21.82 -22.51 22.69
CA GLN A 24 -21.89 -22.61 21.22
C GLN A 24 -22.28 -21.28 20.56
N ASP A 25 -23.28 -20.58 21.09
CA ASP A 25 -23.71 -19.28 20.57
C ASP A 25 -22.58 -18.23 20.55
N VAL A 26 -21.64 -18.32 21.50
CA VAL A 26 -20.49 -17.41 21.60
C VAL A 26 -19.40 -17.78 20.59
N ARG A 27 -19.23 -19.07 20.30
CA ARG A 27 -18.33 -19.53 19.23
C ARG A 27 -18.84 -19.08 17.87
N ASP A 28 -20.13 -19.31 17.60
CA ASP A 28 -20.76 -18.90 16.34
C ASP A 28 -20.63 -17.38 16.14
N ALA A 29 -20.87 -16.59 17.20
CA ALA A 29 -20.69 -15.13 17.14
C ALA A 29 -19.22 -14.69 16.96
N HIS A 30 -18.25 -15.48 17.43
CA HIS A 30 -16.82 -15.23 17.21
C HIS A 30 -16.43 -15.52 15.76
N ASP A 31 -16.86 -16.66 15.21
CA ASP A 31 -16.66 -17.00 13.80
C ASP A 31 -17.27 -15.92 12.88
N ASP A 32 -18.51 -15.49 13.14
CA ASP A 32 -19.15 -14.39 12.41
C ASP A 32 -18.34 -13.09 12.49
N ALA A 33 -17.78 -12.78 13.67
CA ALA A 33 -16.95 -11.59 13.86
C ALA A 33 -15.62 -11.68 13.10
N VAL A 34 -14.97 -12.85 13.08
CA VAL A 34 -13.74 -13.07 12.31
C VAL A 34 -14.01 -12.89 10.82
N ILE A 35 -15.10 -13.47 10.29
CA ILE A 35 -15.49 -13.32 8.88
C ILE A 35 -15.72 -11.84 8.55
N ALA A 36 -16.55 -11.15 9.33
CA ALA A 36 -16.89 -9.76 9.06
C ALA A 36 -15.67 -8.82 9.11
N VAL A 37 -14.72 -9.05 10.02
CA VAL A 37 -13.50 -8.25 10.11
C VAL A 37 -12.54 -8.58 8.97
N ASN A 38 -12.47 -9.84 8.52
CA ASN A 38 -11.67 -10.23 7.36
C ASN A 38 -12.19 -9.54 6.09
N GLU A 39 -13.50 -9.61 5.83
CA GLU A 39 -14.12 -8.93 4.67
C GLU A 39 -13.90 -7.41 4.72
N LEU A 40 -13.95 -6.82 5.93
CA LEU A 40 -13.64 -5.41 6.13
C LEU A 40 -12.17 -5.10 5.80
N ALA A 41 -11.23 -5.94 6.24
CA ALA A 41 -9.80 -5.77 5.94
C ALA A 41 -9.54 -5.83 4.43
N GLU A 42 -10.14 -6.81 3.74
CA GLU A 42 -10.07 -6.95 2.29
C GLU A 42 -10.64 -5.71 1.58
N THR A 43 -11.83 -5.26 1.98
CA THR A 43 -12.46 -4.05 1.40
C THR A 43 -11.62 -2.80 1.61
N LEU A 44 -11.02 -2.64 2.80
CA LEU A 44 -10.15 -1.51 3.11
C LEU A 44 -8.84 -1.57 2.31
N GLY A 45 -8.27 -2.77 2.13
CA GLY A 45 -7.13 -2.97 1.24
C GLY A 45 -7.46 -2.67 -0.22
N GLU A 46 -8.63 -3.08 -0.71
CA GLU A 46 -9.08 -2.84 -2.08
C GLU A 46 -9.33 -1.33 -2.36
N SER A 47 -9.88 -0.58 -1.39
CA SER A 47 -10.17 0.85 -1.54
C SER A 47 -8.92 1.74 -1.56
N GLU A 48 -7.78 1.26 -1.04
CA GLU A 48 -6.50 1.96 -1.15
C GLU A 48 -5.78 1.68 -2.49
N THR A 49 -6.23 0.67 -3.26
CA THR A 49 -5.56 0.23 -4.49
C THR A 49 -6.31 0.47 -5.81
N ASP A 50 -7.63 0.67 -5.80
CA ASP A 50 -8.42 0.60 -7.06
C ASP A 50 -8.65 1.94 -7.80
N ASP A 51 -8.34 3.10 -7.20
CA ASP A 51 -8.25 4.37 -7.94
C ASP A 51 -6.82 4.57 -8.51
N ALA A 52 -6.33 3.49 -9.14
CA ALA A 52 -4.99 3.35 -9.68
C ALA A 52 -4.83 4.19 -10.95
N VAL A 53 -4.29 5.39 -10.81
CA VAL A 53 -3.50 5.98 -11.89
C VAL A 53 -2.22 5.14 -11.99
N ALA A 54 -2.26 4.10 -12.83
CA ALA A 54 -1.07 3.34 -13.18
C ALA A 54 -0.02 4.32 -13.72
N VAL A 55 1.14 4.37 -13.06
CA VAL A 55 2.26 5.18 -13.53
C VAL A 55 2.97 4.34 -14.58
N ASP A 56 2.65 4.60 -15.84
CA ASP A 56 3.30 3.94 -16.98
C ASP A 56 4.83 4.00 -16.88
N ALA A 57 5.46 2.91 -17.29
CA ALA A 57 6.91 2.83 -17.34
C ALA A 57 7.45 3.87 -18.33
N PRO A 58 8.43 4.69 -17.93
CA PRO A 58 9.10 5.60 -18.84
C PRO A 58 9.89 4.82 -19.90
N GLU A 59 10.22 5.46 -21.04
CA GLU A 59 10.88 4.80 -22.18
C GLU A 59 12.15 4.02 -21.78
N GLU A 60 12.95 4.55 -20.85
CA GLU A 60 14.18 3.90 -20.37
C GLU A 60 13.95 2.64 -19.52
N TRP A 61 12.73 2.47 -19.03
CA TRP A 61 12.28 1.29 -18.29
C TRP A 61 11.31 0.44 -19.10
N ALA A 62 11.04 0.77 -20.37
CA ALA A 62 10.11 0.01 -21.20
C ALA A 62 10.54 -1.46 -21.37
N GLU A 63 11.85 -1.73 -21.44
CA GLU A 63 12.38 -3.10 -21.49
C GLU A 63 12.25 -3.85 -20.15
N ASN A 64 12.23 -3.12 -19.03
CA ASN A 64 12.16 -3.64 -17.67
C ASN A 64 10.86 -3.21 -16.97
N ALA A 65 9.74 -3.15 -17.71
CA ALA A 65 8.48 -2.63 -17.20
C ALA A 65 7.94 -3.41 -15.97
N ASN A 66 8.26 -4.71 -15.88
CA ASN A 66 7.92 -5.52 -14.71
C ASN A 66 8.69 -5.08 -13.45
N GLU A 67 9.99 -4.79 -13.59
CA GLU A 67 10.81 -4.28 -12.48
C GLU A 67 10.39 -2.86 -12.10
N TRP A 68 9.99 -2.05 -13.09
CA TRP A 68 9.43 -0.73 -12.86
C TRP A 68 8.18 -0.78 -11.97
N ASP A 69 7.25 -1.68 -12.26
CA ASP A 69 6.02 -1.83 -11.48
C ASP A 69 6.34 -2.17 -10.01
N GLU A 70 7.29 -3.09 -9.78
CA GLU A 70 7.77 -3.42 -8.44
C GLU A 70 8.39 -2.21 -7.72
N LYS A 71 9.26 -1.44 -8.40
CA LYS A 71 9.89 -0.24 -7.83
C LYS A 71 8.89 0.85 -7.48
N ILE A 72 7.91 1.04 -8.35
CA ILE A 72 6.82 1.98 -8.11
C ILE A 72 5.97 1.51 -6.94
N ASN A 73 5.65 0.22 -6.86
CA ASN A 73 4.88 -0.34 -5.76
C ASN A 73 5.57 -0.17 -4.40
N GLU A 74 6.85 -0.54 -4.32
CA GLU A 74 7.67 -0.34 -3.13
C GLU A 74 7.70 1.14 -2.69
N ALA A 75 7.79 2.08 -3.65
CA ALA A 75 7.79 3.51 -3.34
C ALA A 75 6.44 4.01 -2.79
N TYR A 76 5.32 3.49 -3.29
CA TYR A 76 3.99 3.84 -2.76
C TYR A 76 3.75 3.23 -1.38
N GLU A 77 4.15 1.98 -1.16
CA GLU A 77 4.09 1.33 0.15
C GLU A 77 4.93 2.08 1.19
N ALA A 78 6.17 2.45 0.83
CA ALA A 78 7.05 3.23 1.69
C ALA A 78 6.53 4.66 1.97
N ALA A 79 5.77 5.23 1.03
CA ALA A 79 5.18 6.55 1.17
C ALA A 79 3.88 6.55 2.01
N GLU A 80 3.26 5.39 2.23
CA GLU A 80 1.94 5.25 2.87
C GLU A 80 0.90 6.21 2.25
N ILE A 81 0.90 6.36 0.92
CA ILE A 81 -0.03 7.23 0.19
C ILE A 81 -0.87 6.47 -0.84
N ALA A 82 -2.09 6.96 -1.06
CA ALA A 82 -2.92 6.55 -2.19
C ALA A 82 -2.25 6.87 -3.54
N ARG A 83 -2.41 5.97 -4.52
CA ARG A 83 -1.86 6.09 -5.88
C ARG A 83 -2.22 7.40 -6.57
N SER A 84 -3.44 7.86 -6.38
CA SER A 84 -3.96 9.09 -7.00
C SER A 84 -3.32 10.38 -6.44
N LYS A 85 -2.59 10.31 -5.31
CA LYS A 85 -1.90 11.47 -4.71
C LYS A 85 -0.45 11.60 -5.17
N GLY A 86 0.15 10.51 -5.63
CA GLY A 86 1.53 10.45 -6.06
C GLY A 86 1.69 10.95 -7.50
N THR A 87 2.74 11.73 -7.76
CA THR A 87 3.13 12.12 -9.11
C THR A 87 4.59 11.77 -9.31
N LEU A 88 4.90 11.08 -10.41
CA LEU A 88 6.27 10.80 -10.78
C LEU A 88 6.97 12.08 -11.26
N ALA A 89 8.13 12.36 -10.68
CA ALA A 89 8.97 13.50 -11.02
C ALA A 89 10.41 13.05 -11.25
N VAL A 90 11.04 13.58 -12.29
CA VAL A 90 12.47 13.38 -12.55
C VAL A 90 13.25 14.48 -11.83
N LYS A 91 14.30 14.09 -11.11
CA LYS A 91 15.25 15.02 -10.48
C LYS A 91 16.67 14.74 -10.96
N THR A 92 17.34 15.80 -11.39
CA THR A 92 18.76 15.76 -11.76
C THR A 92 19.62 16.13 -10.54
N ILE A 93 20.49 15.22 -10.13
CA ILE A 93 21.42 15.38 -9.01
C ILE A 93 22.80 14.87 -9.49
N ASP A 94 23.84 15.71 -9.39
CA ASP A 94 25.20 15.37 -9.84
C ASP A 94 25.28 14.82 -11.28
N ASP A 95 24.62 15.51 -12.23
CA ASP A 95 24.53 15.12 -13.65
C ASP A 95 23.88 13.73 -13.89
N ARG A 96 23.19 13.19 -12.88
CA ARG A 96 22.42 11.94 -12.97
C ARG A 96 20.96 12.20 -12.72
N GLU A 97 20.11 11.46 -13.41
CA GLU A 97 18.66 11.62 -13.31
C GLU A 97 18.04 10.47 -12.54
N TYR A 98 17.05 10.81 -11.71
CA TYR A 98 16.38 9.87 -10.82
C TYR A 98 14.88 10.12 -10.81
N TYR A 99 14.11 9.03 -10.80
CA TYR A 99 12.67 9.05 -10.60
C TYR A 99 12.34 9.13 -9.10
N TYR A 100 11.49 10.10 -8.78
CA TYR A 100 10.93 10.30 -7.44
C TYR A 100 9.41 10.33 -7.51
N LEU A 101 8.78 9.67 -6.55
CA LEU A 101 7.36 9.82 -6.28
C LEU A 101 7.16 11.05 -5.39
N GLN A 102 6.38 12.03 -5.84
CA GLN A 102 6.17 13.28 -5.13
C GLN A 102 4.70 13.49 -4.80
N TRP A 103 4.40 13.92 -3.57
CA TRP A 103 3.04 14.23 -3.12
C TRP A 103 3.04 15.42 -2.17
N ARG A 104 1.85 15.99 -1.91
CA ARG A 104 1.65 17.04 -0.92
C ARG A 104 1.01 16.47 0.34
N GLU A 105 1.59 16.83 1.47
CA GLU A 105 1.06 16.56 2.80
C GLU A 105 0.88 17.92 3.51
N GLY A 106 -0.35 18.45 3.43
CA GLY A 106 -0.65 19.81 3.88
C GLY A 106 0.16 20.87 3.11
N GLU A 107 1.01 21.61 3.83
CA GLU A 107 1.89 22.65 3.25
C GLU A 107 3.25 22.13 2.78
N HIS A 108 3.58 20.85 3.06
CA HIS A 108 4.88 20.28 2.74
C HIS A 108 4.81 19.39 1.50
N VAL A 109 5.83 19.50 0.65
CA VAL A 109 6.05 18.58 -0.47
C VAL A 109 6.98 17.46 0.02
N LYS A 110 6.49 16.22 -0.06
CA LYS A 110 7.25 15.01 0.26
C LYS A 110 7.73 14.35 -1.03
N SER A 111 8.83 13.62 -0.96
CA SER A 111 9.39 12.88 -2.08
C SER A 111 9.90 11.53 -1.60
N GLN A 112 9.58 10.47 -2.33
CA GLN A 112 10.11 9.12 -2.13
C GLN A 112 10.91 8.72 -3.36
N TYR A 113 12.08 8.13 -3.14
CA TYR A 113 12.92 7.63 -4.24
C TYR A 113 12.29 6.38 -4.85
N VAL A 114 12.32 6.27 -6.18
CA VAL A 114 11.82 5.11 -6.94
C VAL A 114 12.97 4.35 -7.58
N ALA A 115 13.64 4.97 -8.55
CA ALA A 115 14.64 4.31 -9.38
C ALA A 115 15.55 5.32 -10.11
N PRO A 116 16.75 4.93 -10.57
CA PRO A 116 17.51 5.76 -11.51
C PRO A 116 16.81 5.83 -12.87
N VAL A 117 17.08 6.88 -13.64
CA VAL A 117 16.43 7.10 -14.93
C VAL A 117 16.81 6.05 -15.98
N GLY A 118 18.02 5.50 -15.89
CA GLY A 118 18.43 4.28 -16.60
C GLY A 118 18.84 3.17 -15.63
N PRO A 119 18.44 1.90 -15.85
CA PRO A 119 19.05 0.76 -15.17
C PRO A 119 20.53 0.64 -15.58
N SER A 120 21.43 0.38 -14.62
CA SER A 120 22.86 0.15 -14.90
C SER A 120 23.17 -1.29 -15.27
#